data_AF-A0A960JCS4-F1
#
_entry.id   AF-A0A960JCS4-F1
#
_cell.length_a   1.000
_cell.length_b   1.000
_cell.length_c   1.000
_cell.angle_alpha   90.00
_cell.angle_beta   90.00
_cell.angle_gamma   90.00
#
_symmetry.space_group_name_H-M   'P 1'
#
loop_
_entity.id
_entity.type
_entity.pdbx_description
1 polymer ?
#
loop_
_entity_poly.entity_id
_entity_poly.type
_entity_poly.pdbx_seq_one_letter_code
_entity_poly.pdbx_strand_id
1 'polypeptide(L)'
;MSTVEAAPVGKALLDPNQPVVNDFSIQVATVNGSGSQSANLVLLRALFQMGIPVSGKNLFPSNIAGLPTWYTIRTSKHGHIGRKKEIDFLVAMNPDTAQEDVLNLDPGAAVVYDEPLNLSELRSDVHFYPVPFDELVQPVVPNPKLRKLVKNIIYDGVLAFLLDIEMDEIKHALDRQFSTKPKAAALNWSAVQVGYDWAKANLTKKDPFRVERMQENDGKIIIEGNAAAALGCVFAGVTVVTWYPITPSSSLAETLADYAHRFRRDPDTGKATYAIVQAEDELASIGMAIGAGWAGARSMTTTAGPGISLMSEFVGLGYFAEIPVVLFDVQRMGPSTGLPTRTSQGDLLSAATLSHGDTRHPLLLPATPHECFQMAGEAFNLAEHLQTPVFVMLDLDLGMNYWMSEKFEYPTEPLDRGKVLSAEDLERLGGFKRYGDVDGDGVPYRTLPGTKSSHAAYFTRGTGHNDNARYSEREDDWRNNMDRLVRKFETARKLVPAPE
;
A
#
# COMPACT_ATOMS: atom_id res chain seq x y z
N MET A 1 11.77 -26.56 -8.23
CA MET A 1 11.17 -26.54 -9.58
C MET A 1 12.08 -25.73 -10.47
N SER A 2 12.44 -26.29 -11.62
CA SER A 2 13.37 -25.71 -12.59
C SER A 2 12.86 -24.34 -13.05
N THR A 3 13.64 -23.29 -12.80
CA THR A 3 13.51 -22.00 -13.47
C THR A 3 13.87 -22.24 -14.93
N VAL A 4 12.88 -22.52 -15.75
CA VAL A 4 13.02 -22.36 -17.20
C VAL A 4 13.25 -20.87 -17.40
N GLU A 5 14.50 -20.49 -17.65
CA GLU A 5 14.82 -19.19 -18.22
C GLU A 5 14.00 -19.09 -19.52
N ALA A 6 12.93 -18.29 -19.49
CA ALA A 6 12.26 -17.88 -20.70
C ALA A 6 13.33 -17.21 -21.56
N ALA A 7 13.67 -17.85 -22.69
CA ALA A 7 14.61 -17.29 -23.66
C ALA A 7 14.14 -15.86 -23.98
N PRO A 8 15.05 -14.87 -24.02
CA PRO A 8 14.67 -13.51 -24.37
C PRO A 8 14.07 -13.56 -25.77
N VAL A 9 12.82 -13.12 -25.90
CA VAL A 9 12.29 -12.69 -27.20
C VAL A 9 13.33 -11.72 -27.76
N GLY A 10 13.91 -12.06 -28.91
CA GLY A 10 15.05 -11.33 -29.48
C GLY A 10 14.78 -9.83 -29.40
N LYS A 11 15.70 -9.08 -28.78
CA LYS A 11 15.62 -7.62 -28.66
C LYS A 11 15.40 -7.05 -30.06
N ALA A 12 14.17 -6.62 -30.35
CA ALA A 12 13.95 -5.72 -31.47
C ALA A 12 14.69 -4.44 -31.10
N LEU A 13 15.82 -4.20 -31.75
CA LEU A 13 16.46 -2.89 -31.71
C LEU A 13 15.38 -1.88 -32.10
N LEU A 14 15.14 -0.89 -31.24
CA LEU A 14 14.23 0.20 -31.56
C LEU A 14 14.65 0.76 -32.92
N ASP A 15 13.74 0.83 -33.88
CA ASP A 15 14.02 1.52 -35.13
C ASP A 15 14.25 2.99 -34.77
N PRO A 16 15.46 3.54 -34.95
CA PRO A 16 15.76 4.91 -34.57
C PRO A 16 14.90 5.94 -35.32
N ASN A 17 14.20 5.54 -36.39
CA ASN A 17 13.30 6.40 -37.14
C ASN A 17 11.82 6.29 -36.72
N GLN A 18 11.45 5.36 -35.83
CA GLN A 18 10.06 5.19 -35.41
C GLN A 18 9.84 5.78 -34.01
N PRO A 19 8.85 6.68 -33.82
CA PRO A 19 8.56 7.23 -32.50
C PRO A 19 8.05 6.13 -31.54
N VAL A 20 8.55 6.14 -30.31
CA VAL A 20 8.08 5.31 -29.20
C VAL A 20 7.07 6.13 -28.39
N VAL A 21 5.79 5.89 -28.67
CA VAL A 21 4.69 6.68 -28.10
C VAL A 21 4.03 5.91 -26.95
N ASN A 22 3.96 6.56 -25.77
CA ASN A 22 3.25 6.06 -24.58
C ASN A 22 3.64 4.63 -24.15
N ASP A 23 4.86 4.17 -24.43
CA ASP A 23 5.27 2.80 -24.10
C ASP A 23 6.74 2.71 -23.69
N PHE A 24 7.10 3.39 -22.61
CA PHE A 24 8.47 3.46 -22.12
C PHE A 24 8.53 3.62 -20.59
N SER A 25 9.74 3.52 -20.03
CA SER A 25 9.99 3.73 -18.60
C SER A 25 10.92 4.92 -18.38
N ILE A 26 10.47 5.83 -17.52
CA ILE A 26 11.26 6.95 -17.03
C ILE A 26 11.84 6.55 -15.67
N GLN A 27 13.15 6.72 -15.46
CA GLN A 27 13.77 6.57 -14.15
C GLN A 27 14.39 7.90 -13.71
N VAL A 28 14.05 8.34 -12.51
CA VAL A 28 14.60 9.55 -11.91
C VAL A 28 15.51 9.15 -10.76
N ALA A 29 16.82 9.35 -10.93
CA ALA A 29 17.85 9.05 -9.94
C ALA A 29 18.24 10.33 -9.20
N THR A 30 17.95 10.39 -7.89
CA THR A 30 18.16 11.59 -7.06
C THR A 30 18.79 11.24 -5.72
N VAL A 31 19.11 12.26 -4.93
CA VAL A 31 19.55 12.09 -3.54
C VAL A 31 18.31 11.99 -2.63
N ASN A 32 18.25 11.00 -1.74
CA ASN A 32 17.14 10.85 -0.79
C ASN A 32 17.01 12.11 0.08
N GLY A 33 15.78 12.63 0.22
CA GLY A 33 15.50 13.88 0.93
C GLY A 33 15.76 15.17 0.14
N SER A 34 16.07 15.09 -1.16
CA SER A 34 16.24 16.28 -2.02
C SER A 34 14.93 16.94 -2.47
N GLY A 35 13.76 16.41 -2.09
CA GLY A 35 12.46 16.92 -2.52
C GLY A 35 11.96 16.34 -3.85
N SER A 36 12.67 15.38 -4.43
CA SER A 36 12.35 14.74 -5.71
C SER A 36 11.00 14.01 -5.74
N GLN A 37 10.52 13.50 -4.59
CA GLN A 37 9.21 12.84 -4.52
C GLN A 37 8.07 13.74 -5.01
N SER A 38 8.11 15.04 -4.71
CA SER A 38 7.05 15.95 -5.18
C SER A 38 7.05 16.10 -6.69
N ALA A 39 8.23 16.22 -7.30
CA ALA A 39 8.38 16.34 -8.75
C ALA A 39 7.99 15.05 -9.48
N ASN A 40 8.49 13.90 -9.00
CA ASN A 40 8.09 12.58 -9.49
C ASN A 40 6.57 12.37 -9.49
N LEU A 41 5.87 12.81 -8.44
CA LEU A 41 4.41 12.72 -8.36
C LEU A 41 3.68 13.70 -9.27
N VAL A 42 4.24 14.88 -9.53
CA VAL A 42 3.71 15.83 -10.52
C VAL A 42 3.80 15.22 -11.91
N LEU A 43 4.97 14.70 -12.28
CA LEU A 43 5.19 14.02 -13.55
C LEU A 43 4.25 12.81 -13.75
N LEU A 44 4.16 11.92 -12.75
CA LEU A 44 3.27 10.76 -12.79
C LEU A 44 1.80 11.19 -12.99
N ARG A 45 1.35 12.22 -12.25
CA ARG A 45 -0.03 12.71 -12.32
C ARG A 45 -0.35 13.37 -13.65
N ALA A 46 0.57 14.14 -14.21
CA ALA A 46 0.37 14.78 -15.51
C ALA A 46 0.18 13.72 -16.61
N LEU A 47 1.01 12.67 -16.60
CA LEU A 47 0.88 11.54 -17.53
C LEU A 47 -0.46 10.82 -17.35
N PHE A 48 -0.89 10.57 -16.10
CA PHE A 48 -2.21 10.01 -15.82
C PHE A 48 -3.34 10.93 -16.32
N GLN A 49 -3.26 12.24 -16.10
CA GLN A 49 -4.27 13.21 -16.55
C GLN A 49 -4.37 13.33 -18.08
N MET A 50 -3.28 13.00 -18.80
CA MET A 50 -3.29 12.86 -20.26
C MET A 50 -3.96 11.57 -20.74
N GLY A 51 -4.58 10.77 -19.87
CA GLY A 51 -5.29 9.55 -20.25
C GLY A 51 -4.41 8.33 -20.42
N ILE A 52 -3.12 8.42 -20.07
CA ILE A 52 -2.12 7.39 -20.29
C ILE A 52 -2.09 6.44 -19.08
N PRO A 53 -2.10 5.11 -19.29
CA PRO A 53 -1.92 4.19 -18.18
C PRO A 53 -0.51 4.28 -17.61
N VAL A 54 -0.42 4.47 -16.29
CA VAL A 54 0.85 4.68 -15.58
C VAL A 54 0.94 3.98 -14.23
N SER A 55 2.16 3.67 -13.81
CA SER A 55 2.48 3.34 -12.42
C SER A 55 3.77 4.02 -12.00
N GLY A 56 3.91 4.29 -10.70
CA GLY A 56 5.07 4.95 -10.13
C GLY A 56 5.68 4.13 -9.00
N LYS A 57 6.94 3.72 -9.13
CA LYS A 57 7.64 2.89 -8.14
C LYS A 57 8.81 3.61 -7.52
N ASN A 58 8.83 3.66 -6.19
CA ASN A 58 9.90 4.26 -5.42
C ASN A 58 10.87 3.19 -4.91
N LEU A 59 12.12 3.25 -5.38
CA LEU A 59 13.22 2.44 -4.88
C LEU A 59 14.12 3.33 -4.02
N PHE A 60 13.93 3.24 -2.71
CA PHE A 60 14.70 4.00 -1.73
C PHE A 60 15.52 3.06 -0.83
N PRO A 61 16.66 3.52 -0.32
CA PRO A 61 17.41 2.81 0.71
C PRO A 61 16.76 2.99 2.08
N SER A 62 17.12 2.11 3.02
CA SER A 62 16.66 2.20 4.42
C SER A 62 17.43 3.28 5.18
N ASN A 63 17.32 4.53 4.75
CA ASN A 63 17.94 5.70 5.38
C ASN A 63 16.98 6.91 5.34
N ILE A 64 17.26 7.90 6.18
CA ILE A 64 16.44 9.12 6.27
C ILE A 64 16.79 10.11 5.14
N ALA A 65 18.08 10.27 4.80
CA ALA A 65 18.53 11.18 3.74
C ALA A 65 19.94 10.83 3.24
N GLY A 66 20.29 11.31 2.05
CA GLY A 66 21.68 11.35 1.54
C GLY A 66 22.08 10.24 0.58
N LEU A 67 21.56 9.02 0.73
CA LEU A 67 21.82 7.93 -0.21
C LEU A 67 21.01 8.06 -1.52
N PRO A 68 21.42 7.38 -2.61
CA PRO A 68 20.69 7.38 -3.87
C PRO A 68 19.28 6.77 -3.78
N THR A 69 18.32 7.44 -4.41
CA THR A 69 16.93 7.00 -4.55
C THR A 69 16.54 7.06 -6.03
N TRP A 70 15.85 6.01 -6.49
CA TRP A 70 15.32 5.94 -7.84
C TRP A 70 13.81 5.92 -7.81
N TYR A 71 13.18 6.69 -8.68
CA TYR A 71 11.75 6.61 -8.91
C TYR A 71 11.50 6.20 -10.36
N THR A 72 10.77 5.13 -10.59
CA THR A 72 10.44 4.65 -11.93
C THR A 72 9.00 4.98 -12.25
N ILE A 73 8.75 5.62 -13.40
CA ILE A 73 7.43 5.81 -13.96
C ILE A 73 7.32 4.93 -15.19
N ARG A 74 6.40 3.98 -15.18
CA ARG A 74 6.05 3.19 -16.37
C ARG A 74 4.89 3.86 -17.07
N THR A 75 5.03 4.18 -18.35
CA THR A 75 3.92 4.54 -19.23
C THR A 75 3.65 3.39 -20.19
N SER A 76 2.38 3.01 -20.38
CA SER A 76 2.03 1.99 -21.37
C SER A 76 0.62 2.19 -21.93
N LYS A 77 0.53 2.50 -23.23
CA LYS A 77 -0.74 2.56 -23.98
C LYS A 77 -1.52 1.25 -23.99
N HIS A 78 -0.87 0.15 -23.64
CA HIS A 78 -1.47 -1.19 -23.56
C HIS A 78 -1.97 -1.53 -22.15
N GLY A 79 -1.83 -0.63 -21.18
CA GLY A 79 -2.19 -0.90 -19.79
C GLY A 79 -1.18 -1.77 -19.03
N HIS A 80 -0.04 -2.12 -19.63
CA HIS A 80 1.01 -2.91 -18.99
C HIS A 80 1.83 -2.04 -18.01
N ILE A 81 1.28 -1.88 -16.81
CA ILE A 81 1.81 -1.00 -15.76
C ILE A 81 2.77 -1.72 -14.77
N GLY A 82 3.14 -2.97 -15.05
CA GLY A 82 4.22 -3.65 -14.34
C GLY A 82 5.57 -2.97 -14.57
N ARG A 83 6.50 -3.11 -13.61
CA ARG A 83 7.85 -2.55 -13.77
C ARG A 83 8.56 -3.23 -14.94
N LYS A 84 9.04 -2.44 -15.89
CA LYS A 84 9.99 -2.87 -16.92
C LYS A 84 11.40 -2.91 -16.33
N LYS A 85 12.20 -3.92 -16.68
CA LYS A 85 13.61 -4.00 -16.24
C LYS A 85 14.44 -2.92 -16.93
N GLU A 86 14.21 -2.73 -18.23
CA GLU A 86 14.88 -1.77 -19.07
C GLU A 86 14.39 -0.35 -18.76
N ILE A 87 15.34 0.59 -18.87
CA ILE A 87 15.14 2.00 -18.59
C ILE A 87 15.36 2.73 -19.90
N ASP A 88 14.29 3.38 -20.38
CA ASP A 88 14.27 3.99 -21.69
C ASP A 88 14.66 5.48 -21.61
N PHE A 89 14.31 6.12 -20.49
CA PHE A 89 14.57 7.54 -20.24
C PHE A 89 15.08 7.75 -18.81
N LEU A 90 16.31 8.23 -18.64
CA LEU A 90 16.94 8.49 -17.35
C LEU A 90 16.99 9.99 -17.06
N VAL A 91 16.65 10.38 -15.83
CA VAL A 91 16.93 11.69 -15.24
C VAL A 91 17.97 11.51 -14.14
N ALA A 92 19.22 11.83 -14.43
CA ALA A 92 20.37 11.62 -13.54
C ALA A 92 20.72 12.91 -12.78
N MET A 93 20.30 12.97 -11.51
CA MET A 93 20.54 14.09 -10.59
C MET A 93 21.43 13.71 -9.40
N ASN A 94 21.83 12.44 -9.31
CA ASN A 94 22.66 11.94 -8.21
C ASN A 94 24.12 11.74 -8.67
N PRO A 95 25.08 12.52 -8.16
CA PRO A 95 26.48 12.40 -8.58
C PRO A 95 27.12 11.04 -8.26
N ASP A 96 26.67 10.36 -7.21
CA ASP A 96 27.28 9.12 -6.73
C ASP A 96 26.96 7.92 -7.63
N THR A 97 25.85 7.99 -8.37
CA THR A 97 25.31 6.86 -9.17
C THR A 97 25.15 7.18 -10.65
N ALA A 98 25.19 8.46 -11.04
CA ALA A 98 24.92 8.89 -12.41
C ALA A 98 25.77 8.17 -13.48
N GLN A 99 27.06 7.94 -13.24
CA GLN A 99 27.90 7.23 -14.21
C GLN A 99 27.48 5.76 -14.36
N GLU A 100 27.27 5.06 -13.24
CA GLU A 100 26.82 3.66 -13.24
C GLU A 100 25.43 3.52 -13.88
N ASP A 101 24.49 4.41 -13.52
CA ASP A 101 23.14 4.43 -14.07
C ASP A 101 23.16 4.57 -15.60
N VAL A 102 24.01 5.46 -16.16
CA VAL A 102 24.18 5.64 -17.61
C VAL A 102 24.81 4.43 -18.29
N LEU A 103 25.82 3.81 -17.66
CA LEU A 103 26.50 2.64 -18.21
C LEU A 103 25.57 1.42 -18.28
N ASN A 104 24.57 1.34 -17.39
CA ASN A 104 23.59 0.25 -17.37
C ASN A 104 22.42 0.42 -18.35
N LEU A 105 22.33 1.54 -19.07
CA LEU A 105 21.27 1.78 -20.06
C LEU A 105 21.47 0.95 -21.34
N ASP A 106 20.35 0.61 -21.98
CA ASP A 106 20.37 0.03 -23.32
C ASP A 106 20.70 1.10 -24.38
N PRO A 107 21.33 0.73 -25.51
CA PRO A 107 21.53 1.65 -26.64
C PRO A 107 20.20 2.27 -27.10
N GLY A 108 20.22 3.56 -27.44
CA GLY A 108 19.04 4.33 -27.82
C GLY A 108 18.25 4.93 -26.67
N ALA A 109 18.62 4.66 -25.41
CA ALA A 109 18.03 5.34 -24.26
C ALA A 109 18.33 6.86 -24.27
N ALA A 110 17.52 7.63 -23.56
CA ALA A 110 17.70 9.07 -23.38
C ALA A 110 18.12 9.41 -21.95
N VAL A 111 18.96 10.44 -21.79
CA VAL A 111 19.52 10.87 -20.49
C VAL A 111 19.43 12.38 -20.35
N VAL A 112 18.57 12.85 -19.47
CA VAL A 112 18.60 14.21 -18.92
C VAL A 112 19.48 14.18 -17.67
N TYR A 113 20.46 15.08 -17.57
CA TYR A 113 21.36 15.10 -16.42
C TYR A 113 21.81 16.49 -16.03
N ASP A 114 22.25 16.63 -14.78
CA ASP A 114 22.86 17.88 -14.29
C ASP A 114 24.20 18.12 -14.98
N GLU A 115 24.28 19.17 -15.80
CA GLU A 115 25.41 19.45 -16.70
C GLU A 115 26.80 19.27 -16.06
N PRO A 116 27.05 19.71 -14.80
CA PRO A 116 28.35 19.50 -14.14
C PRO A 116 28.81 18.04 -14.00
N LEU A 117 27.90 17.07 -14.16
CA LEU A 117 28.23 15.64 -14.13
C LEU A 117 28.97 15.16 -15.38
N ASN A 118 28.93 15.92 -16.48
CA ASN A 118 29.64 15.64 -17.73
C ASN A 118 29.46 14.20 -18.28
N LEU A 119 28.22 13.68 -18.27
CA LEU A 119 27.94 12.28 -18.59
C LEU A 119 28.01 11.93 -20.08
N SER A 120 27.97 12.93 -20.97
CA SER A 120 27.96 12.71 -22.43
C SER A 120 29.26 12.14 -23.01
N GLU A 121 30.35 12.20 -22.25
CA GLU A 121 31.65 11.61 -22.60
C GLU A 121 31.71 10.08 -22.35
N LEU A 122 30.72 9.50 -21.65
CA LEU A 122 30.77 8.10 -21.23
C LEU A 122 30.54 7.10 -22.37
N ARG A 123 29.68 7.45 -23.34
CA ARG A 123 29.28 6.59 -24.46
C ARG A 123 28.61 7.42 -25.55
N SER A 124 28.46 6.88 -26.77
CA SER A 124 27.96 7.62 -27.95
C SER A 124 26.63 7.09 -28.52
N ASP A 125 26.13 5.98 -27.99
CA ASP A 125 24.95 5.26 -28.46
C ASP A 125 23.69 5.52 -27.62
N VAL A 126 23.69 6.57 -26.79
CA VAL A 126 22.52 7.09 -26.04
C VAL A 126 22.35 8.59 -26.29
N HIS A 127 21.14 9.10 -26.07
CA HIS A 127 20.80 10.50 -26.33
C HIS A 127 20.96 11.35 -25.08
N PHE A 128 21.97 12.23 -25.06
CA PHE A 128 22.27 13.09 -23.90
C PHE A 128 21.66 14.49 -24.01
N TYR A 129 21.10 14.95 -22.89
CA TYR A 129 20.55 16.28 -22.66
C TYR A 129 21.14 16.89 -21.37
N PRO A 130 22.30 17.57 -21.44
CA PRO A 130 22.83 18.32 -20.29
C PRO A 130 21.91 19.49 -19.95
N VAL A 131 21.63 19.69 -18.67
CA VAL A 131 20.81 20.81 -18.17
C VAL A 131 21.53 21.51 -17.02
N PRO A 132 21.71 22.85 -17.05
CA PRO A 132 22.35 23.62 -15.99
C PRO A 132 21.37 23.90 -14.84
N PHE A 133 20.93 22.87 -14.12
CA PHE A 133 19.84 22.99 -13.13
C PHE A 133 20.11 24.04 -12.03
N ASP A 134 21.37 24.19 -11.60
CA ASP A 134 21.74 25.18 -10.59
C ASP A 134 21.63 26.63 -11.11
N GLU A 135 21.96 26.86 -12.39
CA GLU A 135 21.80 28.18 -13.02
C GLU A 135 20.32 28.53 -13.21
N LEU A 136 19.50 27.53 -13.54
CA LEU A 136 18.06 27.68 -13.73
C LEU A 136 17.30 27.95 -12.43
N VAL A 137 17.67 27.27 -11.33
CA VAL A 137 16.96 27.42 -10.04
C VAL A 137 17.32 28.72 -9.32
N GLN A 138 18.54 29.24 -9.53
CA GLN A 138 19.06 30.41 -8.83
C GLN A 138 18.18 31.68 -8.96
N PRO A 139 17.72 32.09 -10.17
CA PRO A 139 16.84 33.26 -10.31
C PRO A 139 15.43 33.02 -9.76
N VAL A 140 14.95 31.77 -9.72
CA VAL A 140 13.61 31.43 -9.20
C VAL A 140 13.59 31.45 -7.68
N VAL A 141 14.66 30.94 -7.04
CA VAL A 141 14.72 30.77 -5.58
C VAL A 141 15.99 31.42 -5.02
N PRO A 142 15.94 32.67 -4.53
CA PRO A 142 17.11 33.30 -3.93
C PRO A 142 17.62 32.60 -2.66
N ASN A 143 16.78 31.88 -1.92
CA ASN A 143 17.18 31.18 -0.70
C ASN A 143 17.87 29.83 -0.99
N PRO A 144 19.16 29.64 -0.63
CA PRO A 144 19.90 28.41 -0.94
C PRO A 144 19.29 27.12 -0.37
N LYS A 145 18.66 27.17 0.81
CA LYS A 145 18.04 25.97 1.40
C LYS A 145 16.82 25.52 0.61
N LEU A 146 16.03 26.47 0.12
CA LEU A 146 14.86 26.18 -0.71
C LEU A 146 15.25 25.79 -2.14
N ARG A 147 16.36 26.32 -2.67
CA ARG A 147 16.88 25.92 -3.99
C ARG A 147 17.03 24.41 -4.10
N LYS A 148 17.63 23.77 -3.08
CA LYS A 148 17.83 22.31 -3.07
C LYS A 148 16.53 21.52 -3.23
N LEU A 149 15.43 22.01 -2.64
CA LEU A 149 14.12 21.34 -2.69
C LEU A 149 13.37 21.59 -4.00
N VAL A 150 13.60 22.75 -4.63
CA VAL A 150 12.92 23.16 -5.87
C VAL A 150 13.68 22.72 -7.11
N LYS A 151 15.01 22.53 -7.05
CA LYS A 151 15.87 22.14 -8.18
C LYS A 151 15.29 20.97 -8.99
N ASN A 152 14.74 19.97 -8.29
CA ASN A 152 14.15 18.78 -8.93
C ASN A 152 12.89 19.08 -9.76
N ILE A 153 12.07 20.08 -9.43
CA ILE A 153 10.87 20.35 -10.23
C ILE A 153 11.19 20.88 -11.64
N ILE A 154 12.42 21.36 -11.86
CA ILE A 154 12.85 21.87 -13.16
C ILE A 154 12.85 20.75 -14.20
N TYR A 155 13.17 19.51 -13.81
CA TYR A 155 13.13 18.40 -14.77
C TYR A 155 11.71 18.10 -15.24
N ASP A 156 10.67 18.42 -14.48
CA ASP A 156 9.28 18.26 -14.95
C ASP A 156 9.02 19.15 -16.17
N GLY A 157 9.55 20.38 -16.15
CA GLY A 157 9.47 21.30 -17.29
C GLY A 157 10.32 20.86 -18.48
N VAL A 158 11.55 20.39 -18.22
CA VAL A 158 12.43 19.85 -19.27
C VAL A 158 11.81 18.63 -19.94
N LEU A 159 11.28 17.70 -19.16
CA LEU A 159 10.60 16.50 -19.65
C LEU A 159 9.30 16.85 -20.36
N ALA A 160 8.58 17.88 -19.92
CA ALA A 160 7.39 18.33 -20.63
C ALA A 160 7.69 18.78 -22.06
N PHE A 161 8.82 19.45 -22.29
CA PHE A 161 9.28 19.75 -23.64
C PHE A 161 9.77 18.50 -24.40
N LEU A 162 10.64 17.70 -23.78
CA LEU A 162 11.28 16.57 -24.47
C LEU A 162 10.32 15.42 -24.79
N LEU A 163 9.30 15.21 -23.97
CA LEU A 163 8.35 14.12 -24.11
C LEU A 163 7.00 14.57 -24.64
N ASP A 164 6.81 15.85 -25.00
CA ASP A 164 5.52 16.41 -25.41
C ASP A 164 4.42 16.30 -24.33
N ILE A 165 4.77 16.44 -23.04
CA ILE A 165 3.78 16.46 -21.95
C ILE A 165 3.10 17.82 -21.93
N GLU A 166 1.77 17.81 -21.86
CA GLU A 166 0.98 19.03 -21.82
C GLU A 166 1.26 19.84 -20.54
N MET A 167 1.74 21.07 -20.71
CA MET A 167 2.09 21.97 -19.60
C MET A 167 0.91 22.28 -18.67
N ASP A 168 -0.32 22.30 -19.21
CA ASP A 168 -1.53 22.48 -18.41
C ASP A 168 -1.76 21.30 -17.45
N GLU A 169 -1.43 20.07 -17.85
CA GLU A 169 -1.54 18.92 -16.96
C GLU A 169 -0.44 18.90 -15.90
N ILE A 170 0.78 19.34 -16.24
CA ILE A 170 1.82 19.58 -15.23
C ILE A 170 1.34 20.63 -14.21
N LYS A 171 0.69 21.70 -14.66
CA LYS A 171 0.13 22.73 -13.76
C LYS A 171 -0.94 22.15 -12.84
N HIS A 172 -1.89 21.39 -13.38
CA HIS A 172 -2.95 20.77 -12.60
C HIS A 172 -2.40 19.78 -11.57
N ALA A 173 -1.47 18.93 -11.96
CA ALA A 173 -0.79 17.98 -11.08
C ALA A 173 -0.04 18.69 -9.93
N LEU A 174 0.66 19.79 -10.24
CA LEU A 174 1.39 20.60 -9.29
C LEU A 174 0.47 21.29 -8.28
N ASP A 175 -0.62 21.90 -8.74
CA ASP A 175 -1.60 22.54 -7.85
C ASP A 175 -2.23 21.53 -6.89
N ARG A 176 -2.51 20.31 -7.37
CA ARG A 176 -3.00 19.23 -6.53
C ARG A 176 -1.96 18.81 -5.48
N GLN A 177 -0.70 18.64 -5.89
CA GLN A 177 0.41 18.27 -4.99
C GLN A 177 0.65 19.28 -3.88
N PHE A 178 0.47 20.58 -4.17
CA PHE A 178 0.68 21.67 -3.22
C PHE A 178 -0.61 22.38 -2.80
N SER A 179 -1.75 21.67 -2.83
CA SER A 179 -3.09 22.23 -2.57
C SER A 179 -3.24 22.95 -1.22
N THR A 180 -2.48 22.52 -0.19
CA THR A 180 -2.45 23.16 1.13
C THR A 180 -1.37 24.22 1.29
N LYS A 181 -0.52 24.44 0.26
CA LYS A 181 0.68 25.29 0.30
C LYS A 181 0.77 26.17 -0.97
N PRO A 182 -0.10 27.18 -1.14
CA PRO A 182 -0.18 27.98 -2.38
C PRO A 182 1.12 28.71 -2.74
N LYS A 183 1.88 29.19 -1.74
CA LYS A 183 3.20 29.81 -1.98
C LYS A 183 4.22 28.81 -2.55
N ALA A 184 4.18 27.57 -2.08
CA ALA A 184 5.03 26.51 -2.62
C ALA A 184 4.58 26.13 -4.03
N ALA A 185 3.27 26.10 -4.31
CA ALA A 185 2.74 25.86 -5.65
C ALA A 185 3.25 26.90 -6.66
N ALA A 186 3.11 28.20 -6.34
CA ALA A 186 3.59 29.27 -7.21
C ALA A 186 5.10 29.18 -7.48
N LEU A 187 5.89 28.92 -6.43
CA LEU A 187 7.36 28.80 -6.54
C LEU A 187 7.78 27.63 -7.44
N ASN A 188 7.17 26.45 -7.23
CA ASN A 188 7.48 25.27 -8.03
C ASN A 188 7.00 25.44 -9.47
N TRP A 189 5.86 26.10 -9.70
CA TRP A 189 5.38 26.40 -11.05
C TRP A 189 6.36 27.28 -11.83
N SER A 190 6.90 28.34 -11.22
CA SER A 190 7.93 29.16 -11.89
C SER A 190 9.17 28.35 -12.26
N ALA A 191 9.57 27.37 -11.44
CA ALA A 191 10.70 26.50 -11.76
C ALA A 191 10.38 25.51 -12.90
N VAL A 192 9.16 24.98 -12.98
CA VAL A 192 8.69 24.20 -14.15
C VAL A 192 8.77 25.04 -15.42
N GLN A 193 8.25 26.28 -15.39
CA GLN A 193 8.26 27.18 -16.55
C GLN A 193 9.68 27.47 -17.03
N VAL A 194 10.60 27.79 -16.11
CA VAL A 194 12.01 28.02 -16.45
C VAL A 194 12.65 26.78 -17.09
N GLY A 195 12.35 25.58 -16.57
CA GLY A 195 12.84 24.32 -17.17
C GLY A 195 12.33 24.11 -18.59
N TYR A 196 11.03 24.33 -18.82
CA TYR A 196 10.40 24.17 -20.13
C TYR A 196 10.93 25.19 -21.15
N ASP A 197 10.95 26.48 -20.79
CA ASP A 197 11.38 27.55 -21.68
C ASP A 197 12.86 27.40 -22.06
N TRP A 198 13.70 27.03 -21.09
CA TRP A 198 15.11 26.76 -21.34
C TRP A 198 15.30 25.54 -22.25
N ALA A 199 14.59 24.43 -21.99
CA ALA A 199 14.66 23.23 -22.81
C ALA A 199 14.26 23.52 -24.26
N LYS A 200 13.15 24.26 -24.45
CA LYS A 200 12.68 24.68 -25.78
C LYS A 200 13.67 25.54 -26.55
N ALA A 201 14.42 26.40 -25.85
CA ALA A 201 15.38 27.30 -26.48
C ALA A 201 16.74 26.65 -26.76
N ASN A 202 17.16 25.65 -25.97
CA ASN A 202 18.53 25.15 -25.97
C ASN A 202 18.67 23.66 -26.35
N LEU A 203 17.62 22.86 -26.19
CA LEU A 203 17.66 21.43 -26.49
C LEU A 203 17.06 21.14 -27.87
N THR A 204 17.75 20.31 -28.63
CA THR A 204 17.20 19.67 -29.83
C THR A 204 16.89 18.23 -29.50
N LYS A 205 15.63 17.82 -29.64
CA LYS A 205 15.22 16.44 -29.43
C LYS A 205 15.90 15.51 -30.43
N LYS A 206 16.47 14.41 -29.94
CA LYS A 206 17.24 13.40 -30.70
C LYS A 206 16.75 11.97 -30.48
N ASP A 207 16.00 11.73 -29.40
CA ASP A 207 15.47 10.43 -29.01
C ASP A 207 14.04 10.21 -29.57
N PRO A 208 13.56 8.95 -29.65
CA PRO A 208 12.26 8.63 -30.23
C PRO A 208 11.09 8.72 -29.24
N PHE A 209 11.32 8.97 -27.94
CA PHE A 209 10.28 8.84 -26.91
C PHE A 209 9.38 10.07 -26.86
N ARG A 210 8.06 9.88 -26.88
CA ARG A 210 7.10 10.95 -26.62
C ARG A 210 5.82 10.42 -26.01
N VAL A 211 5.03 11.31 -25.43
CA VAL A 211 3.68 11.00 -24.97
C VAL A 211 2.64 11.64 -25.86
N GLU A 212 1.49 10.99 -25.94
CA GLU A 212 0.32 11.51 -26.65
C GLU A 212 -0.91 11.31 -25.77
N ARG A 213 -1.85 12.26 -25.81
CA ARG A 213 -3.08 12.14 -25.05
C ARG A 213 -3.90 10.92 -25.49
N MET A 214 -4.48 10.23 -24.51
CA MET A 214 -5.33 9.04 -24.69
C MET A 214 -6.58 9.14 -23.80
N GLN A 215 -7.38 8.07 -23.76
CA GLN A 215 -8.56 7.91 -22.89
C GLN A 215 -8.58 6.54 -22.20
N GLU A 216 -7.45 5.82 -22.18
CA GLU A 216 -7.36 4.43 -21.69
C GLU A 216 -7.49 4.31 -20.16
N ASN A 217 -7.36 5.43 -19.44
CA ASN A 217 -7.57 5.47 -17.99
C ASN A 217 -8.83 6.26 -17.58
N ASP A 218 -9.73 6.53 -18.53
CA ASP A 218 -10.99 7.24 -18.25
C ASP A 218 -11.77 6.55 -17.14
N GLY A 219 -12.24 7.33 -16.18
CA GLY A 219 -12.98 6.83 -15.03
C GLY A 219 -12.12 6.17 -13.94
N LYS A 220 -10.81 6.01 -14.13
CA LYS A 220 -9.90 5.41 -13.14
C LYS A 220 -9.35 6.45 -12.16
N ILE A 221 -8.68 5.97 -11.12
CA ILE A 221 -7.94 6.77 -10.14
C ILE A 221 -6.51 6.26 -10.03
N ILE A 222 -5.64 7.06 -9.39
CA ILE A 222 -4.34 6.60 -8.90
C ILE A 222 -4.31 6.66 -7.39
N ILE A 223 -3.84 5.60 -6.74
CA ILE A 223 -3.78 5.48 -5.29
C ILE A 223 -2.78 4.39 -4.88
N GLU A 224 -2.23 4.52 -3.67
CA GLU A 224 -1.39 3.51 -3.03
C GLU A 224 -2.27 2.41 -2.40
N GLY A 225 -1.82 1.16 -2.41
CA GLY A 225 -2.56 0.03 -1.83
C GLY A 225 -2.85 0.21 -0.33
N ASN A 226 -1.89 0.75 0.43
CA ASN A 226 -2.08 1.05 1.85
C ASN A 226 -3.18 2.10 2.07
N ALA A 227 -3.25 3.12 1.22
CA ALA A 227 -4.28 4.14 1.30
C ALA A 227 -5.67 3.60 0.91
N ALA A 228 -5.72 2.73 -0.10
CA ALA A 228 -6.97 2.06 -0.50
C ALA A 228 -7.50 1.13 0.62
N ALA A 229 -6.63 0.31 1.21
CA ALA A 229 -6.95 -0.54 2.35
C ALA A 229 -7.42 0.29 3.56
N ALA A 230 -6.70 1.37 3.90
CA ALA A 230 -7.08 2.27 4.97
C ALA A 230 -8.50 2.85 4.78
N LEU A 231 -8.83 3.26 3.56
CA LEU A 231 -10.18 3.73 3.24
C LEU A 231 -11.21 2.60 3.38
N GLY A 232 -10.91 1.41 2.86
CA GLY A 232 -11.75 0.22 3.00
C GLY A 232 -12.05 -0.10 4.46
N CYS A 233 -11.06 -0.05 5.35
CA CYS A 233 -11.25 -0.23 6.79
C CYS A 233 -12.19 0.81 7.41
N VAL A 234 -12.05 2.08 7.01
CA VAL A 234 -12.96 3.14 7.46
C VAL A 234 -14.39 2.82 7.04
N PHE A 235 -14.63 2.41 5.80
CA PHE A 235 -15.96 2.02 5.33
C PHE A 235 -16.49 0.76 6.04
N ALA A 236 -15.62 -0.19 6.34
CA ALA A 236 -15.93 -1.41 7.08
C ALA A 236 -16.29 -1.17 8.55
N GLY A 237 -16.26 0.07 9.04
CA GLY A 237 -16.67 0.42 10.40
C GLY A 237 -15.64 0.06 11.47
N VAL A 238 -14.35 0.05 11.11
CA VAL A 238 -13.27 -0.07 12.11
C VAL A 238 -13.37 1.06 13.15
N THR A 239 -13.24 0.71 14.43
CA THR A 239 -13.29 1.68 15.53
C THR A 239 -12.07 1.63 16.43
N VAL A 240 -11.28 0.56 16.39
CA VAL A 240 -10.02 0.46 17.14
C VAL A 240 -8.90 0.00 16.22
N VAL A 241 -7.86 0.82 16.09
CA VAL A 241 -6.65 0.48 15.34
C VAL A 241 -5.47 0.61 16.28
N THR A 242 -4.69 -0.45 16.42
CA THR A 242 -3.44 -0.41 17.18
C THR A 242 -2.30 -0.78 16.25
N TRP A 243 -1.14 -0.17 16.40
CA TRP A 243 -0.03 -0.42 15.48
C TRP A 243 1.30 -0.05 16.12
N TYR A 244 2.39 -0.63 15.61
CA TYR A 244 3.74 -0.21 15.91
C TYR A 244 4.41 0.23 14.61
N PRO A 245 5.19 1.33 14.58
CA PRO A 245 5.77 1.82 13.34
C PRO A 245 6.77 0.82 12.72
N ILE A 246 6.44 0.33 11.52
CA ILE A 246 7.31 -0.54 10.73
C ILE A 246 7.08 -0.30 9.23
N THR A 247 8.15 -0.11 8.45
CA THR A 247 8.05 -0.04 6.99
C THR A 247 7.72 -1.43 6.44
N PRO A 248 6.82 -1.60 5.46
CA PRO A 248 6.03 -0.59 4.74
C PRO A 248 4.64 -0.26 5.34
N SER A 249 4.28 -0.82 6.50
CA SER A 249 2.90 -0.81 7.01
C SER A 249 2.43 0.49 7.67
N SER A 250 3.35 1.32 8.21
CA SER A 250 3.01 2.56 8.94
C SER A 250 2.09 3.49 8.16
N SER A 251 2.31 3.63 6.85
CA SER A 251 1.51 4.51 5.99
C SER A 251 0.03 4.13 5.93
N LEU A 252 -0.32 2.85 6.15
CA LEU A 252 -1.71 2.41 6.26
C LEU A 252 -2.37 3.00 7.52
N ALA A 253 -1.72 2.86 8.68
CA ALA A 253 -2.26 3.38 9.95
C ALA A 253 -2.35 4.92 9.94
N GLU A 254 -1.34 5.60 9.42
CA GLU A 254 -1.32 7.06 9.27
C GLU A 254 -2.43 7.56 8.34
N THR A 255 -2.59 6.93 7.17
CA THR A 255 -3.64 7.29 6.21
C THR A 255 -5.04 7.02 6.77
N LEU A 256 -5.20 5.92 7.51
CA LEU A 256 -6.45 5.61 8.20
C LEU A 256 -6.77 6.68 9.24
N ALA A 257 -5.77 7.14 10.01
CA ALA A 257 -5.95 8.23 10.98
C ALA A 257 -6.41 9.53 10.33
N ASP A 258 -5.85 9.88 9.16
CA ASP A 258 -6.27 11.05 8.39
C ASP A 258 -7.73 10.93 7.92
N TYR A 259 -8.14 9.77 7.39
CA TYR A 259 -9.53 9.52 7.01
C TYR A 259 -10.48 9.53 8.21
N ALA A 260 -10.13 8.85 9.30
CA ALA A 260 -10.94 8.81 10.51
C ALA A 260 -11.10 10.20 11.13
N HIS A 261 -10.03 11.01 11.16
CA HIS A 261 -10.09 12.39 11.65
C HIS A 261 -11.11 13.24 10.87
N ARG A 262 -11.23 13.00 9.56
CA ARG A 262 -12.15 13.71 8.67
C ARG A 262 -13.59 13.20 8.75
N PHE A 263 -13.78 11.89 8.90
CA PHE A 263 -15.09 11.25 8.66
C PHE A 263 -15.71 10.54 9.87
N ARG A 264 -14.96 10.30 10.95
CA ARG A 264 -15.39 9.49 12.11
C ARG A 264 -15.50 10.30 13.39
N ARG A 265 -16.31 11.36 13.35
CA ARG A 265 -16.64 12.19 14.51
C ARG A 265 -18.13 12.12 14.80
N ASP A 266 -18.46 12.13 16.07
CA ASP A 266 -19.83 12.26 16.54
C ASP A 266 -20.35 13.66 16.12
N PRO A 267 -21.49 13.75 15.41
CA PRO A 267 -21.96 15.01 14.84
C PRO A 267 -22.38 16.03 15.90
N ASP A 268 -22.85 15.56 17.07
CA ASP A 268 -23.38 16.42 18.12
C ASP A 268 -22.28 16.94 19.05
N THR A 269 -21.30 16.08 19.37
CA THR A 269 -20.23 16.38 20.33
C THR A 269 -18.89 16.70 19.69
N GLY A 270 -18.71 16.39 18.40
CA GLY A 270 -17.45 16.51 17.66
C GLY A 270 -16.34 15.56 18.11
N LYS A 271 -16.61 14.68 19.08
CA LYS A 271 -15.63 13.74 19.63
C LYS A 271 -15.32 12.62 18.64
N ALA A 272 -14.11 12.09 18.69
CA ALA A 272 -13.73 10.93 17.90
C ALA A 272 -14.58 9.72 18.30
N THR A 273 -15.08 8.99 17.30
CA THR A 273 -15.83 7.72 17.48
C THR A 273 -14.93 6.50 17.29
N TYR A 274 -13.62 6.72 17.36
CA TYR A 274 -12.57 5.73 17.11
C TYR A 274 -11.41 5.94 18.08
N ALA A 275 -10.59 4.90 18.24
CA ALA A 275 -9.29 4.94 18.91
C ALA A 275 -8.21 4.42 17.97
N ILE A 276 -7.20 5.25 17.68
CA ILE A 276 -6.01 4.83 16.93
C ILE A 276 -4.82 5.01 17.87
N VAL A 277 -4.15 3.91 18.20
CA VAL A 277 -3.13 3.86 19.25
C VAL A 277 -1.82 3.35 18.65
N GLN A 278 -0.78 4.17 18.69
CA GLN A 278 0.58 3.71 18.47
C GLN A 278 1.05 3.01 19.76
N ALA A 279 1.22 1.70 19.70
CA ALA A 279 1.66 0.87 20.81
C ALA A 279 3.19 0.95 20.99
N GLU A 280 3.68 0.41 22.10
CA GLU A 280 5.10 0.32 22.45
C GLU A 280 5.87 -0.74 21.64
N ASP A 281 5.17 -1.79 21.18
CA ASP A 281 5.69 -2.87 20.33
C ASP A 281 4.52 -3.62 19.63
N GLU A 282 4.85 -4.58 18.77
CA GLU A 282 3.85 -5.40 18.08
C GLU A 282 3.06 -6.34 18.99
N LEU A 283 3.61 -6.77 20.13
CA LEU A 283 2.90 -7.61 21.11
C LEU A 283 1.76 -6.85 21.78
N ALA A 284 2.05 -5.64 22.27
CA ALA A 284 1.07 -4.73 22.83
C ALA A 284 0.03 -4.33 21.78
N SER A 285 0.47 -4.06 20.54
CA SER A 285 -0.42 -3.74 19.43
C SER A 285 -1.48 -4.84 19.21
N ILE A 286 -1.07 -6.09 18.96
CA ILE A 286 -2.04 -7.17 18.72
C ILE A 286 -2.87 -7.50 19.97
N GLY A 287 -2.28 -7.43 21.16
CA GLY A 287 -2.99 -7.65 22.42
C GLY A 287 -4.15 -6.65 22.60
N MET A 288 -3.91 -5.37 22.34
CA MET A 288 -4.95 -4.34 22.34
C MET A 288 -6.01 -4.58 21.27
N ALA A 289 -5.62 -4.94 20.05
CA ALA A 289 -6.55 -5.22 18.95
C ALA A 289 -7.48 -6.41 19.28
N ILE A 290 -6.92 -7.50 19.81
CA ILE A 290 -7.70 -8.67 20.27
C ILE A 290 -8.63 -8.28 21.42
N GLY A 291 -8.14 -7.53 22.41
CA GLY A 291 -8.97 -7.05 23.51
C GLY A 291 -10.16 -6.21 23.02
N ALA A 292 -9.94 -5.33 22.04
CA ALA A 292 -10.99 -4.54 21.42
C ALA A 292 -11.98 -5.40 20.61
N GLY A 293 -11.47 -6.39 19.86
CA GLY A 293 -12.29 -7.35 19.12
C GLY A 293 -13.21 -8.15 20.03
N TRP A 294 -12.69 -8.60 21.18
CA TRP A 294 -13.45 -9.26 22.23
C TRP A 294 -14.52 -8.35 22.84
N ALA A 295 -14.21 -7.07 23.02
CA ALA A 295 -15.16 -6.06 23.48
C ALA A 295 -16.26 -5.72 22.45
N GLY A 296 -16.15 -6.24 21.22
CA GLY A 296 -17.13 -6.06 20.15
C GLY A 296 -16.84 -4.90 19.19
N ALA A 297 -15.64 -4.30 19.26
CA ALA A 297 -15.18 -3.38 18.23
C ALA A 297 -14.77 -4.16 16.97
N ARG A 298 -14.96 -3.59 15.78
CA ARG A 298 -14.17 -3.99 14.62
C ARG A 298 -12.78 -3.41 14.82
N SER A 299 -11.81 -4.28 15.10
CA SER A 299 -10.44 -3.91 15.44
C SER A 299 -9.43 -4.47 14.45
N MET A 300 -8.31 -3.77 14.31
CA MET A 300 -7.22 -4.22 13.47
C MET A 300 -5.85 -3.79 13.97
N THR A 301 -4.82 -4.45 13.44
CA THR A 301 -3.44 -3.98 13.43
C THR A 301 -2.85 -4.04 12.02
N THR A 302 -1.73 -3.34 11.80
CA THR A 302 -0.97 -3.34 10.55
C THR A 302 0.52 -3.45 10.83
N THR A 303 1.20 -4.37 10.15
CA THR A 303 2.60 -4.72 10.41
C THR A 303 3.27 -5.31 9.15
N ALA A 304 4.46 -5.87 9.31
CA ALA A 304 5.18 -6.66 8.30
C ALA A 304 5.77 -7.93 8.96
N GLY A 305 6.38 -8.83 8.19
CA GLY A 305 6.94 -10.12 8.65
C GLY A 305 7.60 -10.17 10.05
N PRO A 306 8.50 -9.24 10.45
CA PRO A 306 9.05 -9.22 11.80
C PRO A 306 8.00 -9.06 12.89
N GLY A 307 7.02 -8.18 12.68
CA GLY A 307 5.92 -7.97 13.60
C GLY A 307 4.96 -9.15 13.64
N ILE A 308 4.68 -9.79 12.49
CA ILE A 308 3.91 -11.05 12.44
C ILE A 308 4.54 -12.12 13.34
N SER A 309 5.87 -12.21 13.33
CA SER A 309 6.61 -13.15 14.19
C SER A 309 6.39 -12.86 15.67
N LEU A 310 6.38 -11.58 16.08
CA LEU A 310 6.12 -11.17 17.47
C LEU A 310 4.66 -11.40 17.86
N MET A 311 3.71 -11.14 16.97
CA MET A 311 2.27 -11.28 17.24
C MET A 311 1.79 -12.73 17.39
N SER A 312 2.64 -13.71 17.06
CA SER A 312 2.32 -15.14 16.98
C SER A 312 1.61 -15.70 18.23
N GLU A 313 2.03 -15.35 19.44
CA GLU A 313 1.40 -15.84 20.67
C GLU A 313 -0.05 -15.35 20.81
N PHE A 314 -0.26 -14.04 20.64
CA PHE A 314 -1.58 -13.43 20.74
C PHE A 314 -2.51 -13.85 19.61
N VAL A 315 -2.00 -14.04 18.38
CA VAL A 315 -2.80 -14.61 17.28
C VAL A 315 -3.29 -16.01 17.64
N GLY A 316 -2.46 -16.84 18.28
CA GLY A 316 -2.86 -18.14 18.82
C GLY A 316 -3.98 -18.02 19.85
N LEU A 317 -3.89 -17.04 20.76
CA LEU A 317 -4.97 -16.73 21.69
C LEU A 317 -6.26 -16.32 20.95
N GLY A 318 -6.17 -15.41 19.97
CA GLY A 318 -7.32 -14.94 19.20
C GLY A 318 -8.00 -16.07 18.43
N TYR A 319 -7.22 -17.00 17.87
CA TYR A 319 -7.72 -18.21 17.21
C TYR A 319 -8.50 -19.11 18.19
N PHE A 320 -7.87 -19.46 19.31
CA PHE A 320 -8.44 -20.43 20.26
C PHE A 320 -9.60 -19.85 21.10
N ALA A 321 -9.54 -18.56 21.42
CA ALA A 321 -10.59 -17.83 22.10
C ALA A 321 -11.74 -17.39 21.17
N GLU A 322 -11.56 -17.56 19.85
CA GLU A 322 -12.49 -17.17 18.79
C GLU A 322 -12.85 -15.68 18.82
N ILE A 323 -11.82 -14.84 18.72
CA ILE A 323 -11.94 -13.39 18.76
C ILE A 323 -11.75 -12.82 17.35
N PRO A 324 -12.70 -11.98 16.85
CA PRO A 324 -12.56 -11.33 15.55
C PRO A 324 -11.45 -10.28 15.62
N VAL A 325 -10.49 -10.32 14.69
CA VAL A 325 -9.50 -9.25 14.51
C VAL A 325 -8.94 -9.32 13.10
N VAL A 326 -8.67 -8.17 12.49
CA VAL A 326 -8.03 -8.11 11.17
C VAL A 326 -6.56 -7.71 11.31
N LEU A 327 -5.67 -8.43 10.62
CA LEU A 327 -4.24 -8.13 10.58
C LEU A 327 -3.85 -7.80 9.14
N PHE A 328 -3.27 -6.63 8.92
CA PHE A 328 -2.64 -6.30 7.65
C PHE A 328 -1.16 -6.66 7.74
N ASP A 329 -0.72 -7.61 6.92
CA ASP A 329 0.69 -7.91 6.71
C ASP A 329 1.12 -7.26 5.40
N VAL A 330 1.80 -6.12 5.49
CA VAL A 330 2.37 -5.44 4.32
C VAL A 330 3.79 -5.97 4.15
N GLN A 331 3.88 -7.07 3.41
CA GLN A 331 5.07 -7.91 3.32
C GLN A 331 6.28 -7.17 2.74
N ARG A 332 7.46 -7.54 3.23
CA ARG A 332 8.76 -7.04 2.77
C ARG A 332 9.80 -8.14 2.80
N MET A 333 10.96 -7.90 2.18
CA MET A 333 12.01 -8.90 2.11
C MET A 333 12.56 -9.27 3.50
N GLY A 334 12.41 -10.53 3.89
CA GLY A 334 13.07 -11.17 5.04
C GLY A 334 14.32 -11.99 4.63
N PRO A 335 14.80 -12.91 5.48
CA PRO A 335 14.37 -13.18 6.86
C PRO A 335 14.91 -12.13 7.85
N SER A 336 14.46 -12.20 9.12
CA SER A 336 14.82 -11.24 10.17
C SER A 336 14.49 -9.79 9.73
N THR A 337 15.35 -8.80 9.99
CA THR A 337 15.19 -7.44 9.46
C THR A 337 15.08 -7.41 7.93
N GLY A 338 15.84 -8.30 7.27
CA GLY A 338 15.92 -8.43 5.82
C GLY A 338 16.26 -7.11 5.12
N LEU A 339 15.51 -6.76 4.08
CA LEU A 339 15.63 -5.50 3.35
C LEU A 339 14.31 -4.71 3.50
N PRO A 340 14.21 -3.80 4.49
CA PRO A 340 12.96 -3.12 4.86
C PRO A 340 12.27 -2.37 3.73
N THR A 341 13.04 -1.97 2.71
CA THR A 341 12.59 -1.17 1.56
C THR A 341 12.56 -1.96 0.25
N ARG A 342 12.47 -3.31 0.33
CA ARG A 342 12.33 -4.20 -0.82
C ARG A 342 11.10 -5.08 -0.67
N THR A 343 10.38 -5.24 -1.78
CA THR A 343 9.16 -6.05 -1.83
C THR A 343 9.47 -7.55 -1.72
N SER A 344 8.53 -8.30 -1.15
CA SER A 344 8.51 -9.75 -1.05
C SER A 344 7.08 -10.19 -0.76
N GLN A 345 6.76 -11.44 -1.08
CA GLN A 345 5.52 -12.13 -0.69
C GLN A 345 5.84 -13.45 0.05
N GLY A 346 6.91 -13.41 0.85
CA GLY A 346 7.50 -14.59 1.49
C GLY A 346 6.80 -15.07 2.76
N ASP A 347 5.86 -14.29 3.30
CA ASP A 347 5.29 -14.53 4.63
C ASP A 347 4.03 -15.42 4.60
N LEU A 348 3.56 -15.80 3.41
CA LEU A 348 2.30 -16.55 3.19
C LEU A 348 2.18 -17.82 4.04
N LEU A 349 3.19 -18.70 4.01
CA LEU A 349 3.13 -19.97 4.75
C LEU A 349 3.18 -19.75 6.26
N SER A 350 4.02 -18.81 6.73
CA SER A 350 4.09 -18.46 8.14
C SER A 350 2.80 -17.83 8.66
N ALA A 351 2.13 -17.01 7.85
CA ALA A 351 0.84 -16.42 8.21
C ALA A 351 -0.29 -17.46 8.23
N ALA A 352 -0.32 -18.38 7.24
CA ALA A 352 -1.36 -19.41 7.12
C ALA A 352 -1.45 -20.32 8.35
N THR A 353 -0.31 -20.63 8.97
CA THR A 353 -0.20 -21.51 10.14
C THR A 353 0.39 -20.79 11.36
N LEU A 354 0.18 -19.48 11.48
CA LEU A 354 0.82 -18.68 12.52
C LEU A 354 0.38 -19.10 13.93
N SER A 355 1.38 -19.25 14.81
CA SER A 355 1.31 -19.72 16.21
C SER A 355 1.60 -21.22 16.40
N HIS A 356 1.72 -21.61 17.66
CA HIS A 356 1.93 -22.98 18.09
C HIS A 356 0.61 -23.76 18.09
N GLY A 357 0.69 -25.08 17.93
CA GLY A 357 -0.48 -25.95 17.76
C GLY A 357 -1.04 -25.92 16.33
N ASP A 358 -2.19 -26.56 16.12
CA ASP A 358 -2.80 -26.76 14.80
C ASP A 358 -3.65 -25.57 14.35
N THR A 359 -3.05 -24.38 14.25
CA THR A 359 -3.74 -23.16 13.82
C THR A 359 -3.85 -23.05 12.30
N ARG A 360 -4.95 -22.44 11.83
CA ARG A 360 -5.20 -22.18 10.40
C ARG A 360 -5.94 -20.87 10.23
N HIS A 361 -5.38 -19.94 9.46
CA HIS A 361 -5.93 -18.59 9.32
C HIS A 361 -6.43 -18.32 7.89
N PRO A 362 -7.59 -17.66 7.72
CA PRO A 362 -7.98 -17.09 6.43
C PRO A 362 -7.03 -15.97 6.02
N LEU A 363 -6.54 -16.02 4.79
CA LEU A 363 -5.68 -14.99 4.19
C LEU A 363 -6.37 -14.44 2.93
N LEU A 364 -6.56 -13.12 2.88
CA LEU A 364 -6.98 -12.41 1.67
C LEU A 364 -5.74 -11.85 0.94
N LEU A 365 -5.69 -12.01 -0.38
CA LEU A 365 -4.52 -11.73 -1.21
C LEU A 365 -4.86 -10.70 -2.30
N PRO A 366 -5.03 -9.41 -1.95
CA PRO A 366 -5.37 -8.39 -2.95
C PRO A 366 -4.25 -8.20 -3.97
N ALA A 367 -4.59 -8.13 -5.25
CA ALA A 367 -3.67 -7.91 -6.37
C ALA A 367 -3.68 -6.45 -6.89
N THR A 368 -4.70 -5.68 -6.54
CA THR A 368 -4.90 -4.30 -7.01
C THR A 368 -5.32 -3.37 -5.85
N PRO A 369 -5.17 -2.04 -5.97
CA PRO A 369 -5.70 -1.14 -4.95
C PRO A 369 -7.23 -1.22 -4.81
N HIS A 370 -7.94 -1.59 -5.88
CA HIS A 370 -9.39 -1.84 -5.84
C HIS A 370 -9.71 -3.00 -4.89
N GLU A 371 -9.01 -4.13 -5.06
CA GLU A 371 -9.13 -5.26 -4.15
C GLU A 371 -8.64 -4.93 -2.74
N CYS A 372 -7.59 -4.12 -2.56
CA CYS A 372 -7.17 -3.65 -1.24
C CYS A 372 -8.33 -2.94 -0.50
N PHE A 373 -9.14 -2.14 -1.21
CA PHE A 373 -10.32 -1.51 -0.64
C PHE A 373 -11.44 -2.52 -0.33
N GLN A 374 -11.78 -3.40 -1.28
CA GLN A 374 -12.86 -4.38 -1.14
C GLN A 374 -12.53 -5.43 -0.06
N MET A 375 -11.37 -6.08 -0.18
CA MET A 375 -10.93 -7.14 0.72
C MET A 375 -10.66 -6.62 2.13
N ALA A 376 -10.36 -5.33 2.32
CA ALA A 376 -10.34 -4.74 3.67
C ALA A 376 -11.72 -4.83 4.33
N GLY A 377 -12.81 -4.56 3.61
CA GLY A 377 -14.18 -4.72 4.09
C GLY A 377 -14.56 -6.18 4.33
N GLU A 378 -14.24 -7.04 3.38
CA GLU A 378 -14.49 -8.48 3.48
C GLU A 378 -13.75 -9.11 4.65
N ALA A 379 -12.52 -8.66 4.95
CA ALA A 379 -11.74 -9.15 6.09
C ALA A 379 -12.48 -8.97 7.41
N PHE A 380 -13.13 -7.81 7.62
CA PHE A 380 -13.92 -7.58 8.84
C PHE A 380 -15.17 -8.44 8.88
N ASN A 381 -15.87 -8.61 7.75
CA ASN A 381 -17.03 -9.49 7.68
C ASN A 381 -16.64 -10.95 7.98
N LEU A 382 -15.57 -11.44 7.37
CA LEU A 382 -15.01 -12.77 7.63
C LEU A 382 -14.58 -12.93 9.09
N ALA A 383 -13.89 -11.94 9.66
CA ALA A 383 -13.45 -11.98 11.05
C ALA A 383 -14.64 -12.10 12.00
N GLU A 384 -15.75 -11.39 11.75
CA GLU A 384 -16.96 -11.47 12.58
C GLU A 384 -17.77 -12.76 12.34
N HIS A 385 -17.89 -13.22 11.10
CA HIS A 385 -18.60 -14.45 10.74
C HIS A 385 -17.88 -15.70 11.25
N LEU A 386 -16.56 -15.74 11.13
CA LEU A 386 -15.74 -16.88 11.53
C LEU A 386 -15.20 -16.74 12.96
N GLN A 387 -15.34 -15.57 13.58
CA GLN A 387 -14.84 -15.28 14.93
C GLN A 387 -13.38 -15.72 15.08
N THR A 388 -12.51 -15.20 14.22
CA THR A 388 -11.10 -15.61 14.15
C THR A 388 -10.24 -14.46 13.63
N PRO A 389 -8.92 -14.47 13.90
CA PRO A 389 -7.99 -13.62 13.19
C PRO A 389 -8.06 -13.85 11.67
N VAL A 390 -8.14 -12.76 10.90
CA VAL A 390 -8.12 -12.77 9.43
C VAL A 390 -7.00 -11.87 8.95
N PHE A 391 -6.22 -12.34 7.98
CA PHE A 391 -5.10 -11.59 7.44
C PHE A 391 -5.44 -11.01 6.07
N VAL A 392 -4.97 -9.79 5.82
CA VAL A 392 -4.91 -9.19 4.49
C VAL A 392 -3.45 -9.03 4.12
N MET A 393 -3.00 -9.80 3.13
CA MET A 393 -1.60 -9.94 2.74
C MET A 393 -1.29 -8.97 1.60
N LEU A 394 -0.80 -7.78 1.94
CA LEU A 394 -0.24 -6.84 0.96
C LEU A 394 1.26 -7.10 0.79
N ASP A 395 1.90 -6.35 -0.09
CA ASP A 395 3.35 -6.25 -0.15
C ASP A 395 3.78 -4.79 -0.29
N LEU A 396 5.07 -4.51 -0.09
CA LEU A 396 5.63 -3.16 -0.19
C LEU A 396 5.32 -2.49 -1.53
N ASP A 397 5.34 -3.24 -2.63
CA ASP A 397 5.16 -2.71 -3.97
C ASP A 397 3.71 -2.28 -4.18
N LEU A 398 2.74 -3.11 -3.83
CA LEU A 398 1.32 -2.72 -3.87
C LEU A 398 1.01 -1.63 -2.83
N GLY A 399 1.56 -1.76 -1.63
CA GLY A 399 1.23 -0.93 -0.47
C GLY A 399 1.72 0.52 -0.54
N MET A 400 2.97 0.76 -0.96
CA MET A 400 3.62 2.08 -0.88
C MET A 400 3.82 2.79 -2.23
N ASN A 401 3.42 2.18 -3.35
CA ASN A 401 3.57 2.76 -4.68
C ASN A 401 2.23 3.15 -5.28
N TYR A 402 2.25 4.10 -6.21
CA TYR A 402 1.04 4.54 -6.88
C TYR A 402 0.72 3.61 -8.04
N TRP A 403 -0.50 3.07 -7.99
CA TRP A 403 -1.07 2.22 -9.00
C TRP A 403 -2.34 2.85 -9.54
N MET A 404 -2.65 2.54 -10.80
CA MET A 404 -4.00 2.75 -11.30
C MET A 404 -4.98 1.80 -10.63
N SER A 405 -6.18 2.29 -10.40
CA SER A 405 -7.27 1.52 -9.82
C SER A 405 -8.58 1.95 -10.43
N GLU A 406 -9.52 1.00 -10.52
CA GLU A 406 -10.92 1.34 -10.66
C GLU A 406 -11.37 2.18 -9.46
N LYS A 407 -12.39 3.02 -9.68
CA LYS A 407 -13.02 3.77 -8.58
C LYS A 407 -13.60 2.80 -7.56
N PHE A 408 -13.61 3.22 -6.31
CA PHE A 408 -14.23 2.45 -5.25
C PHE A 408 -15.74 2.66 -5.24
N GLU A 409 -16.46 1.56 -5.15
CA GLU A 409 -17.91 1.59 -4.98
C GLU A 409 -18.27 1.84 -3.52
N TYR A 410 -19.31 2.64 -3.29
CA TYR A 410 -19.79 2.91 -1.94
C TYR A 410 -20.52 1.67 -1.40
N PRO A 411 -20.11 1.07 -0.27
CA PRO A 411 -20.81 -0.07 0.30
C PRO A 411 -22.21 0.34 0.78
N THR A 412 -23.26 -0.29 0.24
CA THR A 412 -24.67 0.01 0.60
C THR A 412 -25.23 -0.89 1.68
N GLU A 413 -24.63 -2.06 1.87
CA GLU A 413 -25.09 -3.04 2.83
C GLU A 413 -24.76 -2.61 4.27
N PRO A 414 -25.66 -2.88 5.23
CA PRO A 414 -25.38 -2.63 6.64
C PRO A 414 -24.21 -3.50 7.12
N LEU A 415 -23.54 -3.06 8.18
CA LEU A 415 -22.47 -3.84 8.79
C LEU A 415 -23.01 -5.17 9.33
N ASP A 416 -22.50 -6.27 8.78
CA ASP A 416 -22.85 -7.61 9.22
C ASP A 416 -21.97 -8.04 10.40
N ARG A 417 -22.60 -8.30 11.55
CA ARG A 417 -21.93 -8.61 12.82
C ARG A 417 -21.78 -10.12 13.07
N GLY A 418 -22.28 -10.98 12.18
CA GLY A 418 -22.33 -12.42 12.36
C GLY A 418 -23.25 -12.86 13.50
N LYS A 419 -22.93 -13.99 14.14
CA LYS A 419 -23.76 -14.63 15.18
C LYS A 419 -23.66 -13.94 16.56
N VAL A 420 -24.23 -12.74 16.67
CA VAL A 420 -24.30 -11.97 17.92
C VAL A 420 -25.71 -12.03 18.52
N LEU A 421 -25.83 -12.51 19.76
CA LEU A 421 -27.09 -12.57 20.51
C LEU A 421 -27.37 -11.24 21.20
N SER A 422 -28.61 -10.77 21.08
CA SER A 422 -29.15 -9.64 21.84
C SER A 422 -29.62 -10.08 23.23
N ALA A 423 -29.95 -9.11 24.09
CA ALA A 423 -30.60 -9.42 25.37
C ALA A 423 -31.95 -10.13 25.18
N GLU A 424 -32.72 -9.74 24.16
CA GLU A 424 -34.01 -10.36 23.84
C GLU A 424 -33.86 -11.82 23.41
N ASP A 425 -32.84 -12.13 22.61
CA ASP A 425 -32.52 -13.51 22.23
C ASP A 425 -32.21 -14.37 23.46
N LEU A 426 -31.46 -13.82 24.41
CA LEU A 426 -31.08 -14.55 25.62
C LEU A 426 -32.27 -14.83 26.54
N GLU A 427 -33.22 -13.89 26.66
CA GLU A 427 -34.46 -14.14 27.42
C GLU A 427 -35.32 -15.22 26.74
N ARG A 428 -35.38 -15.22 25.41
CA ARG A 428 -36.09 -16.25 24.64
C ARG A 428 -35.45 -17.63 24.77
N LEU A 429 -34.11 -17.70 24.77
CA LEU A 429 -33.36 -18.96 24.79
C LEU A 429 -33.11 -19.50 26.22
N GLY A 430 -33.19 -18.65 27.25
CA GLY A 430 -32.83 -19.00 28.63
C GLY A 430 -31.33 -19.20 28.86
N GLY A 431 -30.50 -18.88 27.87
CA GLY A 431 -29.04 -19.00 27.91
C GLY A 431 -28.42 -19.53 26.63
N PHE A 432 -27.09 -19.54 26.60
CA PHE A 432 -26.31 -20.06 25.48
C PHE A 432 -24.99 -20.66 25.96
N LYS A 433 -24.34 -21.43 25.07
CA LYS A 433 -23.00 -21.98 25.28
C LYS A 433 -22.04 -21.25 24.34
N ARG A 434 -21.09 -20.47 24.87
CA ARG A 434 -20.17 -19.64 24.07
C ARG A 434 -19.42 -20.43 22.99
N TYR A 435 -19.12 -21.70 23.24
CA TYR A 435 -18.39 -22.57 22.33
C TYR A 435 -19.24 -23.72 21.79
N GLY A 436 -20.57 -23.66 21.95
CA GLY A 436 -21.49 -24.65 21.41
C GLY A 436 -21.84 -24.39 19.94
N ASP A 437 -21.59 -25.38 19.08
CA ASP A 437 -21.99 -25.39 17.67
C ASP A 437 -23.41 -25.96 17.52
N VAL A 438 -24.41 -25.08 17.45
CA VAL A 438 -25.82 -25.46 17.34
C VAL A 438 -26.29 -25.60 15.88
N ASP A 439 -25.58 -24.99 14.93
CA ASP A 439 -25.96 -24.97 13.52
C ASP A 439 -25.15 -25.96 12.65
N GLY A 440 -24.10 -26.56 13.22
CA GLY A 440 -23.26 -27.53 12.54
C GLY A 440 -22.25 -26.89 11.58
N ASP A 441 -21.99 -25.59 11.69
CA ASP A 441 -21.04 -24.85 10.85
C ASP A 441 -19.71 -24.54 11.57
N GLY A 442 -19.58 -24.96 12.83
CA GLY A 442 -18.42 -24.72 13.67
C GLY A 442 -18.35 -23.32 14.28
N VAL A 443 -19.27 -22.41 13.92
CA VAL A 443 -19.32 -21.02 14.40
C VAL A 443 -20.36 -20.92 15.53
N PRO A 444 -19.95 -20.70 16.78
CA PRO A 444 -20.87 -20.58 17.90
C PRO A 444 -21.49 -19.18 17.98
N TYR A 445 -22.58 -19.03 18.71
CA TYR A 445 -23.12 -17.71 19.04
C TYR A 445 -22.29 -17.03 20.13
N ARG A 446 -22.22 -15.69 20.08
CA ARG A 446 -21.55 -14.86 21.10
C ARG A 446 -22.44 -13.72 21.59
N THR A 447 -22.10 -13.20 22.76
CA THR A 447 -22.62 -11.93 23.29
C THR A 447 -21.48 -10.93 23.35
N LEU A 448 -21.82 -9.64 23.41
CA LEU A 448 -20.83 -8.57 23.61
C LEU A 448 -20.87 -8.06 25.05
N PRO A 449 -19.73 -7.68 25.65
CA PRO A 449 -19.71 -7.00 26.93
C PRO A 449 -20.67 -5.80 26.95
N GLY A 450 -21.48 -5.70 28.00
CA GLY A 450 -22.54 -4.69 28.12
C GLY A 450 -23.94 -5.13 27.66
N THR A 451 -24.08 -6.35 27.11
CA THR A 451 -25.41 -6.95 26.85
C THR A 451 -26.20 -7.11 28.15
N LYS A 452 -27.37 -6.49 28.23
CA LYS A 452 -28.19 -6.41 29.46
C LYS A 452 -29.04 -7.67 29.70
N SER A 453 -28.40 -8.80 29.98
CA SER A 453 -29.06 -10.04 30.47
C SER A 453 -28.15 -10.81 31.42
N SER A 454 -28.72 -11.48 32.42
CA SER A 454 -27.97 -12.35 33.35
C SER A 454 -27.37 -13.58 32.65
N HIS A 455 -27.91 -13.96 31.49
CA HIS A 455 -27.44 -15.08 30.69
C HIS A 455 -26.36 -14.69 29.67
N ALA A 456 -25.97 -13.42 29.61
CA ALA A 456 -25.01 -12.94 28.61
C ALA A 456 -23.55 -13.25 28.95
N ALA A 457 -23.25 -13.52 30.22
CA ALA A 457 -21.87 -13.62 30.69
C ALA A 457 -21.19 -14.94 30.28
N TYR A 458 -19.96 -14.83 29.80
CA TYR A 458 -19.05 -15.95 29.59
C TYR A 458 -17.63 -15.52 29.94
N PHE A 459 -16.75 -16.49 30.16
CA PHE A 459 -15.34 -16.26 30.40
C PHE A 459 -14.52 -16.66 29.18
N THR A 460 -13.43 -15.97 28.88
CA THR A 460 -12.58 -16.26 27.72
C THR A 460 -11.20 -16.68 28.19
N ARG A 461 -10.64 -17.73 27.60
CA ARG A 461 -9.39 -18.36 28.07
C ARG A 461 -8.55 -18.85 26.92
N GLY A 462 -7.22 -18.77 27.08
CA GLY A 462 -6.26 -19.50 26.23
C GLY A 462 -6.02 -20.95 26.66
N THR A 463 -6.74 -21.44 27.67
CA THR A 463 -6.61 -22.83 28.20
C THR A 463 -7.81 -23.67 27.80
N GLY A 464 -7.65 -24.99 27.83
CA GLY A 464 -8.71 -25.95 27.52
C GLY A 464 -10.03 -25.61 28.22
N HIS A 465 -11.13 -25.74 27.49
CA HIS A 465 -12.46 -25.36 27.96
C HIS A 465 -13.53 -26.29 27.39
N ASN A 466 -14.72 -26.30 27.96
CA ASN A 466 -15.89 -26.93 27.36
C ASN A 466 -16.81 -25.89 26.69
N ASP A 467 -17.91 -26.33 26.10
CA ASP A 467 -18.88 -25.47 25.41
C ASP A 467 -19.39 -24.29 26.25
N ASN A 468 -19.45 -24.45 27.58
CA ASN A 468 -19.89 -23.42 28.52
C ASN A 468 -18.76 -22.45 28.91
N ALA A 469 -17.63 -22.49 28.20
CA ALA A 469 -16.43 -21.72 28.48
C ALA A 469 -15.80 -21.99 29.86
N ARG A 470 -16.12 -23.12 30.49
CA ARG A 470 -15.49 -23.54 31.76
C ARG A 470 -14.22 -24.28 31.48
N TYR A 471 -13.19 -24.07 32.31
CA TYR A 471 -11.94 -24.82 32.25
C TYR A 471 -12.19 -26.33 32.18
N SER A 472 -11.49 -27.00 31.27
CA SER A 472 -11.49 -28.45 31.17
C SER A 472 -10.20 -28.94 30.54
N GLU A 473 -9.71 -30.07 31.06
CA GLU A 473 -8.62 -30.87 30.47
C GLU A 473 -9.10 -32.26 30.05
N ARG A 474 -10.42 -32.47 30.00
CA ARG A 474 -11.00 -33.73 29.58
C ARG A 474 -10.74 -33.94 28.09
N GLU A 475 -10.35 -35.15 27.72
CA GLU A 475 -10.07 -35.52 26.34
C GLU A 475 -11.23 -35.18 25.38
N ASP A 476 -12.46 -35.53 25.75
CA ASP A 476 -13.63 -35.28 24.91
C ASP A 476 -13.88 -33.78 24.69
N ASP A 477 -13.71 -32.94 25.73
CA ASP A 477 -13.90 -31.50 25.61
C ASP A 477 -12.83 -30.90 24.68
N TRP A 478 -11.58 -31.34 24.82
CA TRP A 478 -10.49 -30.91 23.94
C TRP A 478 -10.73 -31.32 22.49
N ARG A 479 -11.02 -32.59 22.24
CA ARG A 479 -11.29 -33.13 20.90
C ARG A 479 -12.46 -32.41 20.25
N ASN A 480 -13.56 -32.22 20.97
CA ASN A 480 -14.74 -31.54 20.46
C ASN A 480 -14.45 -30.08 20.04
N ASN A 481 -13.66 -29.33 20.82
CA ASN A 481 -13.26 -27.98 20.43
C ASN A 481 -12.41 -27.97 19.16
N MET A 482 -11.38 -28.81 19.11
CA MET A 482 -10.47 -28.83 17.96
C MET A 482 -11.18 -29.29 16.69
N ASP A 483 -12.01 -30.33 16.77
CA ASP A 483 -12.83 -30.80 15.64
C ASP A 483 -13.81 -29.73 15.15
N ARG A 484 -14.39 -28.96 16.09
CA ARG A 484 -15.26 -27.81 15.75
C ARG A 484 -14.48 -26.70 15.04
N LEU A 485 -13.28 -26.35 15.51
CA LEU A 485 -12.44 -25.34 14.85
C LEU A 485 -12.03 -25.78 13.45
N VAL A 486 -11.76 -27.07 13.22
CA VAL A 486 -11.54 -27.63 11.88
C VAL A 486 -12.79 -27.48 11.02
N ARG A 487 -13.98 -27.79 11.56
CA ARG A 487 -15.25 -27.60 10.85
C ARG A 487 -15.49 -26.14 10.47
N LYS A 488 -15.19 -25.20 11.38
CA LYS A 488 -15.25 -23.77 11.14
C LYS A 488 -14.34 -23.35 9.97
N PHE A 489 -13.14 -23.91 9.90
CA PHE A 489 -12.23 -23.69 8.78
C PHE A 489 -12.78 -24.23 7.46
N GLU A 490 -13.43 -25.39 7.46
CA GLU A 490 -14.13 -25.90 6.26
C GLU A 490 -15.34 -25.02 5.86
N THR A 491 -16.04 -24.42 6.82
CA THR A 491 -17.07 -23.40 6.55
C THR A 491 -16.46 -22.16 5.90
N ALA A 492 -15.30 -21.69 6.37
CA ALA A 492 -14.62 -20.52 5.83
C ALA A 492 -14.36 -20.63 4.32
N ARG A 493 -14.07 -21.82 3.80
CA ARG A 493 -13.86 -22.08 2.36
C ARG A 493 -15.06 -21.71 1.48
N LYS A 494 -16.26 -21.62 2.05
CA LYS A 494 -17.50 -21.22 1.36
C LYS A 494 -17.79 -19.73 1.47
N LEU A 495 -17.09 -19.03 2.36
CA LEU A 495 -17.32 -17.61 2.67
C LEU A 495 -16.24 -16.70 2.07
N VAL A 496 -15.01 -17.21 1.94
CA VAL A 496 -13.93 -16.45 1.28
C VAL A 496 -14.28 -16.17 -0.18
N PRO A 497 -13.82 -15.04 -0.75
CA PRO A 497 -13.97 -14.76 -2.17
C PRO A 497 -13.47 -15.91 -3.04
N ALA A 498 -14.16 -16.15 -4.15
CA ALA A 498 -13.67 -17.08 -5.15
C ALA A 498 -12.41 -16.49 -5.82
N PRO A 499 -11.46 -17.34 -6.27
CA PRO A 499 -10.39 -16.87 -7.15
C PRO A 499 -11.01 -16.26 -8.41
N GLU A 500 -10.51 -15.09 -8.81
CA GLU A 500 -10.91 -14.42 -10.06
C GLU A 500 -10.27 -15.04 -11.31
#